data_AF-H0GE65-F1
#
_entry.id   AF-H0GE65-F1
#
_cell.length_a   1.000
_cell.length_b   1.000
_cell.length_c   1.000
_cell.angle_alpha   90.00
_cell.angle_beta   90.00
_cell.angle_gamma   90.00
#
_symmetry.space_group_name_H-M   'P 1'
#
loop_
_entity.id
_entity.type
_entity.pdbx_description
1 polymer ?
#
loop_
_entity_poly.entity_id
_entity_poly.type
_entity_poly.pdbx_seq_one_letter_code
_entity_poly.pdbx_strand_id
1 'polypeptide(L)'
;MGGIYKGFQLNFKVFGSESNNTDYDVWESFKLDDIAEFQPLKFVSRNVIFEFLSNKNEKLGSIGQLSIKCDLSTCNNTIQNLKIDLLVDLFQGFKMNPNGCNYYFDKQISTSDEFVSSDKMIRHVFVPRGKCNGNISYDKKLNSGDFQNKNISLTDVPVVYLDAVQGLLPNKAASKWNFLCFQSENYSVLAIEFTTPRDHDNVTVTVWSITEKTN
;
A
#
# COMPACT_ATOMS: atom_id res chain seq x y z
N MET A 1 -23.71 10.51 -5.81
CA MET A 1 -22.60 9.54 -6.00
C MET A 1 -22.89 8.71 -7.25
N GLY A 2 -22.21 9.00 -8.36
CA GLY A 2 -22.51 8.38 -9.66
C GLY A 2 -21.84 7.01 -9.83
N GLY A 3 -22.65 5.95 -9.90
CA GLY A 3 -22.39 4.72 -10.66
C GLY A 3 -21.21 3.80 -10.30
N ILE A 4 -20.26 4.21 -9.45
CA ILE A 4 -19.18 3.32 -8.99
C ILE A 4 -19.76 2.40 -7.93
N TYR A 5 -19.81 1.08 -8.21
CA TYR A 5 -19.97 0.06 -7.17
C TYR A 5 -18.76 0.17 -6.22
N LYS A 6 -18.90 0.94 -5.14
CA LYS A 6 -17.84 1.15 -4.15
C LYS A 6 -17.87 0.02 -3.13
N GLY A 7 -17.34 -1.14 -3.51
CA GLY A 7 -16.94 -2.14 -2.53
C GLY A 7 -15.63 -1.69 -1.89
N PHE A 8 -15.62 -1.48 -0.57
CA PHE A 8 -14.40 -1.25 0.19
C PHE A 8 -13.99 -2.55 0.87
N GLN A 9 -12.71 -2.88 0.80
CA GLN A 9 -12.17 -4.11 1.37
C GLN A 9 -10.80 -3.85 1.98
N LEU A 10 -10.58 -4.36 3.20
CA LEU A 10 -9.26 -4.47 3.81
C LEU A 10 -8.71 -5.87 3.54
N ASN A 11 -7.56 -5.94 2.88
CA ASN A 11 -6.82 -7.19 2.72
C ASN A 11 -5.72 -7.23 3.78
N PHE A 12 -5.79 -8.20 4.69
CA PHE A 12 -4.82 -8.36 5.77
C PHE A 12 -3.99 -9.61 5.53
N LYS A 13 -2.66 -9.45 5.50
CA LYS A 13 -1.73 -10.56 5.34
C LYS A 13 -0.55 -10.43 6.29
N VAL A 14 -0.21 -11.50 6.99
CA VAL A 14 1.01 -11.62 7.80
C VAL A 14 1.64 -12.96 7.43
N PHE A 15 2.97 -12.97 7.33
CA PHE A 15 3.75 -14.16 7.03
C PHE A 15 5.00 -14.17 7.90
N GLY A 16 5.29 -15.31 8.51
CA GLY A 16 6.56 -15.59 9.13
C GLY A 16 7.67 -15.72 8.08
N SER A 17 8.88 -15.33 8.45
CA SER A 17 10.07 -15.53 7.60
C SER A 17 10.64 -16.96 7.70
N GLU A 18 10.29 -17.68 8.76
CA GLU A 18 10.75 -19.03 9.05
C GLU A 18 9.90 -20.08 8.31
N SER A 19 10.53 -20.89 7.48
CA SER A 19 9.86 -21.85 6.56
C SER A 19 8.95 -22.88 7.23
N ASN A 20 9.08 -23.12 8.53
CA ASN A 20 8.29 -24.11 9.28
C ASN A 20 7.44 -23.48 10.40
N ASN A 21 7.42 -22.15 10.52
CA ASN A 21 6.72 -21.46 11.57
C ASN A 21 5.64 -20.56 10.98
N THR A 22 4.48 -21.15 10.76
CA THR A 22 3.30 -20.47 10.22
C THR A 22 2.40 -19.95 11.33
N ASP A 23 2.92 -19.75 12.54
CA ASP A 23 2.12 -19.44 13.73
C ASP A 23 1.39 -18.10 13.58
N TYR A 24 2.05 -17.12 12.97
CA TYR A 24 1.50 -15.80 12.66
C TYR A 24 0.91 -15.68 11.25
N ASP A 25 0.97 -16.74 10.44
CA ASP A 25 0.52 -16.64 9.05
C ASP A 25 -0.99 -16.46 8.98
N VAL A 26 -1.42 -15.45 8.24
CA VAL A 26 -2.83 -15.17 7.97
C VAL A 26 -2.94 -14.47 6.62
N TRP A 27 -4.00 -14.80 5.89
CA TRP A 27 -4.40 -14.04 4.71
C TRP A 27 -5.92 -13.96 4.70
N GLU A 28 -6.44 -12.77 5.00
CA GLU A 28 -7.88 -12.56 5.07
C GLU A 28 -8.33 -11.26 4.40
N SER A 29 -9.62 -11.20 4.12
CA SER A 29 -10.27 -10.09 3.42
C SER A 29 -11.54 -9.68 4.15
N PHE A 30 -11.60 -8.42 4.56
CA PHE A 30 -12.72 -7.86 5.31
C PHE A 30 -13.44 -6.84 4.46
N LYS A 31 -14.73 -7.06 4.24
CA LYS A 31 -15.59 -6.05 3.63
C LYS A 31 -15.76 -4.90 4.63
N LEU A 32 -15.56 -3.69 4.14
CA LEU A 32 -15.72 -2.47 4.92
C LEU A 32 -17.04 -1.82 4.52
N ASP A 33 -17.89 -1.62 5.52
CA ASP A 33 -19.21 -1.01 5.38
C ASP A 33 -19.27 0.30 6.19
N ASP A 34 -20.37 1.04 6.07
CA ASP A 34 -20.62 2.30 6.79
C ASP A 34 -19.50 3.33 6.63
N ILE A 35 -19.19 3.66 5.38
CA ILE A 35 -18.17 4.66 5.05
C ILE A 35 -18.67 6.04 5.48
N ALA A 36 -18.00 6.61 6.48
CA ALA A 36 -18.28 7.96 6.96
C ALA A 36 -17.57 9.02 6.11
N GLU A 37 -16.33 8.72 5.68
CA GLU A 37 -15.50 9.67 4.93
C GLU A 37 -14.63 8.95 3.90
N PHE A 38 -14.55 9.48 2.68
CA PHE A 38 -13.62 9.04 1.66
C PHE A 38 -13.13 10.23 0.84
N GLN A 39 -11.93 10.68 1.16
CA GLN A 39 -11.22 11.82 0.59
C GLN A 39 -9.81 11.37 0.16
N PRO A 40 -9.09 12.16 -0.67
CA PRO A 40 -7.79 11.74 -1.21
C PRO A 40 -6.76 11.26 -0.20
N LEU A 41 -6.77 11.81 1.02
CA LEU A 41 -5.79 11.50 2.06
C LEU A 41 -6.43 10.91 3.33
N LYS A 42 -7.71 10.53 3.25
CA LYS A 42 -8.47 10.09 4.40
C LYS A 42 -9.59 9.14 4.03
N PHE A 43 -9.63 8.01 4.71
CA PHE A 43 -10.71 7.06 4.69
C PHE A 43 -11.14 6.77 6.12
N VAL A 44 -12.44 6.89 6.38
CA VAL A 44 -13.05 6.56 7.66
C VAL A 44 -14.28 5.73 7.41
N SER A 45 -14.31 4.56 8.03
CA SER A 45 -15.48 3.72 8.22
C SER A 45 -15.73 3.53 9.73
N ARG A 46 -16.79 2.81 10.10
CA ARG A 46 -17.13 2.53 11.50
C ARG A 46 -15.92 2.06 12.34
N ASN A 47 -15.10 1.17 11.79
CA ASN A 47 -14.06 0.44 12.53
C ASN A 47 -12.67 0.58 11.92
N VAL A 48 -12.52 1.29 10.80
CA VAL A 48 -11.24 1.43 10.09
C VAL A 48 -11.01 2.90 9.75
N ILE A 49 -9.84 3.40 10.13
CA ILE A 49 -9.33 4.72 9.80
C ILE A 49 -8.00 4.55 9.07
N PHE A 50 -7.89 5.21 7.94
CA PHE A 50 -6.65 5.38 7.20
C PHE A 50 -6.52 6.86 6.86
N GLU A 51 -5.58 7.56 7.49
CA GLU A 51 -5.49 9.02 7.38
C GLU A 51 -4.05 9.48 7.34
N PHE A 52 -3.73 10.36 6.38
CA PHE A 52 -2.49 11.12 6.42
C PHE A 52 -2.64 12.31 7.35
N LEU A 53 -1.72 12.40 8.30
CA LEU A 53 -1.63 13.47 9.27
C LEU A 53 -0.51 14.41 8.87
N SER A 54 -0.74 15.70 9.08
CA SER A 54 0.29 16.73 9.02
C SER A 54 1.42 16.37 9.99
N ASN A 55 2.68 16.58 9.58
CA ASN A 55 3.79 16.33 10.46
C ASN A 55 3.69 17.22 11.72
N LYS A 56 3.58 16.61 12.90
CA LYS A 56 3.56 17.34 14.18
C LYS A 56 4.97 17.66 14.70
N ASN A 57 6.02 17.11 14.08
CA ASN A 57 7.38 17.15 14.60
C ASN A 57 8.40 17.40 13.47
N GLU A 58 8.63 18.68 13.14
CA GLU A 58 9.59 19.11 12.11
C GLU A 58 11.02 18.58 12.32
N LYS A 59 11.38 18.24 13.57
CA LYS A 59 12.71 17.75 13.96
C LYS A 59 13.05 16.36 13.41
N LEU A 60 12.07 15.55 13.02
CA LEU A 60 12.31 14.18 12.57
C LEU A 60 12.67 14.11 11.07
N GLY A 61 12.47 15.18 10.30
CA GLY A 61 12.64 15.14 8.84
C GLY A 61 11.56 14.33 8.10
N SER A 62 10.50 13.90 8.79
CA SER A 62 9.32 13.33 8.13
C SER A 62 8.54 14.44 7.40
N ILE A 63 7.94 14.11 6.26
CA ILE A 63 7.09 15.02 5.48
C ILE A 63 5.60 14.89 5.85
N GLY A 64 5.26 13.84 6.60
CA GLY A 64 3.91 13.54 7.08
C GLY A 64 3.89 12.24 7.85
N GLN A 65 2.73 11.91 8.43
CA GLN A 65 2.52 10.63 9.09
C GLN A 65 1.29 9.94 8.49
N LEU A 66 1.32 8.61 8.42
CA LEU A 66 0.16 7.80 8.06
C LEU A 66 -0.33 7.07 9.31
N SER A 67 -1.57 7.35 9.71
CA SER A 67 -2.27 6.67 10.79
C SER A 67 -3.16 5.58 10.22
N ILE A 68 -2.94 4.33 10.64
CA ILE A 68 -3.75 3.16 10.26
C ILE A 68 -4.33 2.58 11.54
N LYS A 69 -5.65 2.72 11.71
CA LYS A 69 -6.38 2.15 12.84
C LYS A 69 -7.47 1.21 12.36
N CYS A 70 -7.60 0.07 13.01
CA CYS A 70 -8.59 -0.96 12.71
C CYS A 70 -9.04 -1.61 14.01
N ASP A 71 -10.34 -1.83 14.18
CA ASP A 71 -10.91 -2.62 15.28
C ASP A 71 -12.07 -3.48 14.76
N LEU A 72 -11.75 -4.64 14.18
CA LEU A 72 -12.69 -5.57 13.57
C LEU A 72 -12.90 -6.77 14.51
N SER A 73 -13.97 -6.72 15.29
CA SER A 73 -14.33 -7.79 16.24
C SER A 73 -14.72 -9.10 15.55
N THR A 74 -15.54 -9.02 14.49
CA THR A 74 -16.02 -10.18 13.73
C THR A 74 -15.38 -10.18 12.36
N CYS A 75 -14.45 -11.11 12.16
CA CYS A 75 -13.67 -11.22 10.94
C CYS A 75 -14.24 -12.34 10.07
N ASN A 76 -13.96 -13.61 10.43
CA ASN A 76 -14.35 -14.81 9.67
C ASN A 76 -14.12 -16.08 10.52
N ASN A 77 -13.95 -17.24 9.86
CA ASN A 77 -13.71 -18.54 10.52
C ASN A 77 -12.25 -18.80 10.91
N THR A 78 -11.28 -17.98 10.48
CA THR A 78 -9.84 -18.21 10.67
C THR A 78 -9.22 -17.24 11.65
N ILE A 79 -9.72 -16.00 11.70
CA ILE A 79 -9.33 -14.99 12.69
C ILE A 79 -10.55 -14.24 13.25
N GLN A 80 -10.35 -13.60 14.40
CA GLN A 80 -11.29 -12.64 15.01
C GLN A 80 -10.53 -11.54 15.76
N ASN A 81 -11.25 -10.51 16.22
CA ASN A 81 -10.69 -9.43 17.04
C ASN A 81 -9.42 -8.76 16.45
N LEU A 82 -9.42 -8.52 15.14
CA LEU A 82 -8.31 -7.84 14.46
C LEU A 82 -8.26 -6.37 14.88
N LYS A 83 -7.21 -6.01 15.61
CA LYS A 83 -6.88 -4.63 15.97
C LYS A 83 -5.55 -4.23 15.33
N ILE A 84 -5.54 -3.08 14.68
CA ILE A 84 -4.35 -2.46 14.12
C ILE A 84 -4.32 -1.04 14.67
N ASP A 85 -3.20 -0.63 15.26
CA ASP A 85 -2.94 0.77 15.59
C ASP A 85 -1.50 1.07 15.22
N LEU A 86 -1.32 1.64 14.03
CA LEU A 86 -0.02 1.94 13.45
C LEU A 86 0.09 3.43 13.15
N LEU A 87 1.25 3.97 13.47
CA LEU A 87 1.70 5.28 13.04
C LEU A 87 2.97 5.10 12.21
N VAL A 88 2.92 5.55 10.96
CA VAL A 88 4.05 5.46 10.03
C VAL A 88 4.58 6.86 9.75
N ASP A 89 5.81 7.12 10.15
CA ASP A 89 6.55 8.32 9.77
C ASP A 89 6.98 8.19 8.30
N LEU A 90 6.50 9.10 7.46
CA LEU A 90 6.83 9.15 6.04
C LEU A 90 7.92 10.18 5.84
N PHE A 91 9.09 9.75 5.38
CA PHE A 91 10.23 10.62 5.09
C PHE A 91 10.21 11.05 3.61
N GLN A 92 11.31 11.64 3.15
CA GLN A 92 11.43 12.07 1.77
C GLN A 92 11.15 10.91 0.80
N GLY A 93 10.23 11.18 -0.13
CA GLY A 93 9.84 10.27 -1.18
C GLY A 93 10.28 10.75 -2.56
N PHE A 94 9.93 9.98 -3.58
CA PHE A 94 10.11 10.36 -4.98
C PHE A 94 8.87 10.00 -5.81
N LYS A 95 8.75 10.64 -6.97
CA LYS A 95 7.76 10.33 -8.01
C LYS A 95 8.46 10.34 -9.36
N MET A 96 7.96 9.54 -10.29
CA MET A 96 8.48 9.49 -11.65
C MET A 96 7.91 10.61 -12.52
N ASN A 97 8.68 11.18 -13.46
CA ASN A 97 8.17 12.21 -14.38
C ASN A 97 7.61 13.44 -13.59
N PRO A 98 7.12 14.53 -14.21
CA PRO A 98 6.74 15.72 -13.41
C PRO A 98 5.59 15.45 -12.42
N ASN A 99 4.75 14.43 -12.65
CA ASN A 99 3.54 14.17 -11.85
C ASN A 99 3.36 12.74 -11.31
N GLY A 100 4.28 11.81 -11.56
CA GLY A 100 4.16 10.41 -11.12
C GLY A 100 3.49 9.48 -12.11
N CYS A 101 3.00 9.96 -13.25
CA CYS A 101 2.08 9.21 -14.10
C CYS A 101 2.74 8.55 -15.31
N ASN A 102 2.30 7.32 -15.61
CA ASN A 102 2.41 6.66 -16.90
C ASN A 102 1.05 6.73 -17.60
N TYR A 103 0.99 7.25 -18.82
CA TYR A 103 -0.24 7.45 -19.58
C TYR A 103 -0.40 6.39 -20.67
N TYR A 104 -1.60 5.86 -20.80
CA TYR A 104 -1.99 4.89 -21.82
C TYR A 104 -2.84 5.59 -22.87
N PHE A 105 -2.51 5.37 -24.14
CA PHE A 105 -3.25 5.93 -25.25
C PHE A 105 -3.80 4.82 -26.14
N ASP A 106 -5.01 5.02 -26.65
CA ASP A 106 -5.65 4.06 -27.56
C ASP A 106 -5.15 4.20 -29.01
N LYS A 107 -4.39 5.26 -29.28
CA LYS A 107 -3.81 5.57 -30.58
C LYS A 107 -2.34 5.92 -30.42
N GLN A 108 -1.55 5.59 -31.43
CA GLN A 108 -0.17 6.03 -31.52
C GLN A 108 -0.12 7.56 -31.56
N ILE A 109 0.74 8.15 -30.73
CA ILE A 109 0.96 9.60 -30.70
C ILE A 109 2.15 9.93 -31.58
N SER A 110 2.00 10.93 -32.45
CA SER A 110 3.10 11.48 -33.24
C SER A 110 3.69 12.73 -32.56
N THR A 111 4.94 13.06 -32.85
CA THR A 111 5.60 14.27 -32.33
C THR A 111 4.97 15.58 -32.79
N SER A 112 4.03 15.54 -33.74
CA SER A 112 3.27 16.70 -34.25
C SER A 112 1.95 16.94 -33.53
N ASP A 113 1.50 16.04 -32.65
CA ASP A 113 0.22 16.19 -31.94
C ASP A 113 0.43 17.03 -30.67
N GLU A 114 0.20 18.35 -30.75
CA GLU A 114 0.56 19.29 -29.68
C GLU A 114 -0.27 19.16 -28.39
N PHE A 115 -1.40 18.46 -28.38
CA PHE A 115 -2.23 18.29 -27.18
C PHE A 115 -2.97 16.95 -27.15
N VAL A 116 -2.28 15.89 -26.70
CA VAL A 116 -2.93 14.60 -26.41
C VAL A 116 -2.93 14.37 -24.89
N SER A 117 -4.13 14.35 -24.29
CA SER A 117 -4.34 13.98 -22.89
C SER A 117 -5.00 12.61 -22.79
N SER A 118 -4.71 11.89 -21.71
CA SER A 118 -5.37 10.62 -21.40
C SER A 118 -5.70 10.56 -19.92
N ASP A 119 -6.93 10.15 -19.62
CA ASP A 119 -7.36 9.83 -18.25
C ASP A 119 -6.97 8.41 -17.84
N LYS A 120 -6.51 7.58 -18.79
CA LYS A 120 -5.98 6.25 -18.55
C LYS A 120 -4.54 6.37 -18.10
N MET A 121 -4.35 6.44 -16.78
CA MET A 121 -3.02 6.57 -16.20
C MET A 121 -2.78 5.61 -15.03
N ILE A 122 -1.51 5.34 -14.76
CA ILE A 122 -1.04 4.79 -13.50
C ILE A 122 -0.10 5.81 -12.90
N ARG A 123 -0.44 6.33 -11.72
CA ARG A 123 0.41 7.23 -10.95
C ARG A 123 1.09 6.46 -9.83
N HIS A 124 2.40 6.64 -9.70
CA HIS A 124 3.17 6.09 -8.60
C HIS A 124 3.86 7.17 -7.77
N VAL A 125 3.74 7.06 -6.45
CA VAL A 125 4.48 7.87 -5.47
C VAL A 125 5.07 6.95 -4.42
N PHE A 126 6.32 7.20 -4.05
CA PHE A 126 7.10 6.27 -3.24
C PHE A 126 7.72 6.97 -2.05
N VAL A 127 7.65 6.34 -0.89
CA VAL A 127 8.44 6.71 0.29
C VAL A 127 9.26 5.48 0.69
N PRO A 128 10.56 5.45 0.32
CA PRO A 128 11.38 4.24 0.42
C PRO A 128 11.94 3.98 1.81
N ARG A 129 11.88 4.94 2.75
CA ARG A 129 12.46 4.81 4.11
C ARG A 129 11.51 5.34 5.18
N GLY A 130 10.32 4.75 5.30
CA GLY A 130 9.40 4.99 6.40
C GLY A 130 9.82 4.31 7.71
N LYS A 131 9.26 4.76 8.83
CA LYS A 131 9.40 4.11 10.14
C LYS A 131 8.03 3.89 10.75
N CYS A 132 7.75 2.67 11.20
CA CYS A 132 6.46 2.30 11.76
C CYS A 132 6.58 1.98 13.25
N ASN A 133 5.65 2.55 14.01
CA ASN A 133 5.46 2.28 15.42
C ASN A 133 4.01 1.88 15.64
N GLY A 134 3.76 0.95 16.56
CA GLY A 134 2.41 0.57 16.92
C GLY A 134 2.25 -0.90 17.23
N ASN A 135 1.02 -1.39 17.10
CA ASN A 135 0.68 -2.76 17.42
C ASN A 135 -0.33 -3.35 16.42
N ILE A 136 -0.14 -4.62 16.09
CA ILE A 136 -1.13 -5.45 15.39
C ILE A 136 -1.47 -6.61 16.32
N SER A 137 -2.76 -6.83 16.56
CA SER A 137 -3.21 -8.02 17.29
C SER A 137 -4.42 -8.65 16.62
N TYR A 138 -4.50 -9.97 16.65
CA TYR A 138 -5.64 -10.72 16.16
C TYR A 138 -5.68 -12.07 16.88
N ASP A 139 -6.87 -12.63 17.00
CA ASP A 139 -7.03 -13.98 17.53
C ASP A 139 -7.08 -14.95 16.34
N LYS A 140 -6.16 -15.90 16.30
CA LYS A 140 -6.07 -16.91 15.23
C LYS A 140 -6.68 -18.22 15.69
N LYS A 141 -7.51 -18.82 14.85
CA LYS A 141 -8.09 -20.15 15.10
C LYS A 141 -7.03 -21.23 14.95
N LEU A 142 -6.91 -22.07 15.97
CA LEU A 142 -6.04 -23.24 16.00
C LEU A 142 -6.77 -24.46 15.44
N ASN A 143 -6.01 -25.51 15.14
CA ASN A 143 -6.56 -26.81 14.72
C ASN A 143 -7.48 -27.44 15.78
N SER A 144 -7.31 -27.10 17.06
CA SER A 144 -8.22 -27.52 18.15
C SER A 144 -9.60 -26.86 18.08
N GLY A 145 -9.74 -25.79 17.28
CA GLY A 145 -10.93 -24.95 17.23
C GLY A 145 -10.88 -23.74 18.16
N ASP A 146 -9.94 -23.73 19.12
CA ASP A 146 -9.72 -22.60 20.02
C ASP A 146 -9.07 -21.43 19.29
N PHE A 147 -9.25 -20.23 19.85
CA PHE A 147 -8.59 -19.02 19.37
C PHE A 147 -7.41 -18.68 20.27
N GLN A 148 -6.27 -18.37 19.64
CA GLN A 148 -5.09 -17.89 20.32
C GLN A 148 -4.77 -16.46 19.90
N ASN A 149 -4.60 -15.58 20.88
CA ASN A 149 -4.21 -14.21 20.63
C ASN A 149 -2.77 -14.14 20.08
N LYS A 150 -2.61 -13.43 18.96
CA LYS A 150 -1.34 -13.03 18.37
C LYS A 150 -1.19 -11.54 18.52
N ASN A 151 -0.01 -11.11 18.95
CA ASN A 151 0.35 -9.71 19.13
C ASN A 151 1.71 -9.46 18.49
N ILE A 152 1.80 -8.37 17.73
CA ILE A 152 2.99 -7.93 17.01
C ILE A 152 3.18 -6.46 17.36
N SER A 153 4.11 -6.19 18.27
CA SER A 153 4.53 -4.85 18.62
C SER A 153 5.64 -4.37 17.69
N LEU A 154 5.45 -3.22 17.07
CA LEU A 154 6.38 -2.59 16.13
C LEU A 154 6.97 -1.35 16.80
N THR A 155 8.29 -1.28 16.90
CA THR A 155 9.02 -0.12 17.39
C THR A 155 10.13 0.20 16.40
N ASP A 156 10.05 1.38 15.80
CA ASP A 156 10.99 1.87 14.79
C ASP A 156 11.22 0.88 13.61
N VAL A 157 10.15 0.18 13.21
CA VAL A 157 10.25 -0.86 12.18
C VAL A 157 10.35 -0.21 10.79
N PRO A 158 11.35 -0.57 9.98
CA PRO A 158 11.49 -0.04 8.62
C PRO A 158 10.27 -0.38 7.74
N VAL A 159 9.75 0.62 7.03
CA VAL A 159 8.58 0.47 6.14
C VAL A 159 8.84 1.13 4.80
N VAL A 160 8.27 0.56 3.74
CA VAL A 160 8.16 1.19 2.42
C VAL A 160 6.70 1.53 2.18
N TYR A 161 6.42 2.77 1.81
CA TYR A 161 5.07 3.17 1.38
C TYR A 161 5.05 3.37 -0.14
N LEU A 162 4.09 2.71 -0.78
CA LEU A 162 3.85 2.76 -2.22
C LEU A 162 2.42 3.23 -2.44
N ASP A 163 2.25 4.39 -3.05
CA ASP A 163 0.96 4.84 -3.54
C ASP A 163 0.86 4.55 -5.04
N ALA A 164 -0.24 3.92 -5.45
CA ALA A 164 -0.51 3.59 -6.83
C ALA A 164 -1.98 3.91 -7.15
N VAL A 165 -2.19 5.01 -7.88
CA VAL A 165 -3.52 5.40 -8.35
C VAL A 165 -3.64 5.02 -9.82
N GLN A 166 -4.60 4.16 -10.16
CA GLN A 166 -4.86 3.73 -11.53
C GLN A 166 -6.23 4.21 -12.00
N GLY A 167 -6.27 4.84 -13.17
CA GLY A 167 -7.48 5.19 -13.92
C GLY A 167 -7.97 4.04 -14.82
N LEU A 168 -7.36 2.85 -14.68
CA LEU A 168 -7.63 1.66 -15.47
C LEU A 168 -8.01 0.49 -14.55
N LEU A 169 -8.75 -0.48 -15.11
CA LEU A 169 -8.88 -1.77 -14.46
C LEU A 169 -7.50 -2.40 -14.29
N PRO A 170 -7.19 -3.08 -13.17
CA PRO A 170 -5.85 -3.61 -12.90
C PRO A 170 -5.27 -4.48 -14.03
N ASN A 171 -6.11 -5.32 -14.66
CA ASN A 171 -5.73 -6.19 -15.77
C ASN A 171 -5.53 -5.46 -17.11
N LYS A 172 -5.99 -4.21 -17.22
CA LYS A 172 -5.72 -3.30 -18.35
C LYS A 172 -4.52 -2.38 -18.08
N ALA A 173 -4.16 -2.20 -16.81
CA ALA A 173 -2.96 -1.49 -16.41
C ALA A 173 -1.69 -2.33 -16.61
N ALA A 174 -1.69 -3.60 -16.18
CA ALA A 174 -0.56 -4.49 -16.40
C ALA A 174 -0.99 -5.97 -16.38
N SER A 175 -0.21 -6.80 -17.07
CA SER A 175 -0.36 -8.26 -17.08
C SER A 175 0.42 -8.94 -15.96
N LYS A 176 1.51 -8.32 -15.50
CA LYS A 176 2.40 -8.82 -14.43
C LYS A 176 2.96 -7.66 -13.62
N TRP A 177 3.19 -7.90 -12.34
CA TRP A 177 3.86 -6.99 -11.42
C TRP A 177 4.94 -7.73 -10.65
N ASN A 178 6.13 -7.14 -10.56
CA ASN A 178 7.22 -7.57 -9.69
C ASN A 178 7.58 -6.40 -8.78
N PHE A 179 7.76 -6.70 -7.49
CA PHE A 179 8.15 -5.71 -6.48
C PHE A 179 9.42 -6.20 -5.79
N LEU A 180 10.39 -5.30 -5.66
CA LEU A 180 11.59 -5.50 -4.85
C LEU A 180 11.67 -4.36 -3.85
N CYS A 181 11.60 -4.70 -2.56
CA CYS A 181 11.83 -3.77 -1.47
C CYS A 181 12.96 -4.32 -0.61
N PHE A 182 14.06 -3.59 -0.54
CA PHE A 182 15.19 -3.92 0.31
C PHE A 182 15.54 -2.71 1.17
N GLN A 183 15.73 -2.93 2.47
CA GLN A 183 16.20 -1.92 3.40
C GLN A 183 17.32 -2.50 4.24
N SER A 184 18.46 -1.84 4.19
CA SER A 184 19.60 -2.01 5.09
C SER A 184 19.73 -0.77 5.97
N GLU A 185 20.67 -0.83 6.90
CA GLU A 185 21.01 0.30 7.77
C GLU A 185 21.27 1.59 6.98
N ASN A 186 22.08 1.50 5.92
CA ASN A 186 22.55 2.66 5.16
C ASN A 186 21.81 2.88 3.83
N TYR A 187 21.30 1.82 3.21
CA TYR A 187 20.69 1.88 1.88
C TYR A 187 19.30 1.29 1.86
N SER A 188 18.42 1.84 1.04
CA SER A 188 17.18 1.20 0.63
C SER A 188 17.09 1.12 -0.88
N VAL A 189 16.64 -0.01 -1.40
CA VAL A 189 16.34 -0.21 -2.81
C VAL A 189 14.85 -0.49 -2.93
N LEU A 190 14.20 0.28 -3.79
CA LEU A 190 12.84 0.00 -4.24
C LEU A 190 12.91 -0.21 -5.74
N ALA A 191 12.37 -1.32 -6.23
CA ALA A 191 12.10 -1.51 -7.64
C ALA A 191 10.68 -2.03 -7.85
N ILE A 192 10.00 -1.48 -8.85
CA ILE A 192 8.71 -1.93 -9.34
C ILE A 192 8.86 -2.16 -10.82
N GLU A 193 8.49 -3.34 -11.25
CA GLU A 193 8.47 -3.71 -12.64
C GLU A 193 7.07 -4.19 -13.00
N PHE A 194 6.55 -3.70 -14.12
CA PHE A 194 5.31 -4.19 -14.66
C PHE A 194 5.43 -4.46 -16.14
N THR A 195 4.68 -5.45 -16.61
CA THR A 195 4.57 -5.74 -18.04
C THR A 195 3.21 -5.27 -18.51
N THR A 196 3.17 -4.43 -19.55
CA THR A 196 1.90 -3.97 -20.12
C THR A 196 1.10 -5.16 -20.67
N PRO A 197 -0.22 -5.04 -20.84
CA PRO A 197 -1.01 -6.08 -21.50
C PRO A 197 -0.63 -6.25 -22.98
N ARG A 198 -1.10 -7.33 -23.61
CA ARG A 198 -0.89 -7.61 -25.04
C ARG A 198 -1.36 -6.47 -25.96
N ASP A 199 -2.45 -5.79 -25.57
CA ASP A 199 -2.99 -4.63 -26.29
C ASP A 199 -2.01 -3.42 -26.32
N HIS A 200 -0.96 -3.47 -25.50
CA HIS A 200 0.11 -2.48 -25.38
C HIS A 200 1.50 -3.14 -25.53
N ASP A 201 1.60 -4.13 -26.44
CA ASP A 201 2.85 -4.77 -26.90
C ASP A 201 3.66 -5.57 -25.87
N ASN A 202 3.11 -5.87 -24.69
CA ASN A 202 3.81 -6.60 -23.60
C ASN A 202 5.18 -5.99 -23.23
N VAL A 203 5.27 -4.67 -23.25
CA VAL A 203 6.47 -3.93 -22.87
C VAL A 203 6.66 -4.04 -21.35
N THR A 204 7.88 -4.37 -20.93
CA THR A 204 8.28 -4.33 -19.52
C THR A 204 8.81 -2.95 -19.17
N VAL A 205 8.24 -2.34 -18.14
CA VAL A 205 8.67 -1.06 -17.58
C VAL A 205 9.20 -1.31 -16.18
N THR A 206 10.45 -0.95 -15.95
CA THR A 206 11.12 -1.10 -14.65
C THR A 206 11.44 0.28 -14.08
N VAL A 207 11.01 0.50 -12.85
CA VAL A 207 11.19 1.73 -12.08
C VAL A 207 11.95 1.35 -10.84
N TRP A 208 13.01 2.09 -10.52
CA TRP A 208 13.74 1.81 -9.29
C TRP A 208 14.33 3.08 -8.70
N SER A 209 14.67 2.99 -7.42
CA SER A 209 15.41 4.00 -6.67
C SER A 209 16.34 3.34 -5.68
N ILE A 210 17.48 3.98 -5.46
CA ILE A 210 18.35 3.72 -4.32
C ILE A 210 18.31 4.98 -3.46
N THR A 211 18.12 4.82 -2.16
CA THR A 211 18.19 5.92 -1.20
C THR A 211 19.24 5.60 -0.17
N GLU A 212 20.13 6.57 0.08
CA GLU A 212 21.13 6.51 1.14
C GLU A 212 20.60 7.24 2.37
N LYS A 213 20.93 6.74 3.55
CA LYS A 213 20.66 7.42 4.81
C LYS A 213 21.54 8.67 4.87
N THR A 214 20.94 9.85 4.80
CA THR A 214 21.64 11.11 5.06
C THR A 214 22.03 11.16 6.54
N ASN A 215 23.32 11.40 6.81
CA ASN A 215 23.86 11.58 8.16
C ASN A 215 23.32 12.84 8.84
#